data_AF-A0A376TID5-F1
#
_entry.id   AF-A0A376TID5-F1
#
_cell.length_a   1.000
_cell.length_b   1.000
_cell.length_c   1.000
_cell.angle_alpha   90.00
_cell.angle_beta   90.00
_cell.angle_gamma   90.00
#
_symmetry.space_group_name_H-M   'P 1'
#
loop_
_entity.id
_entity.type
_entity.pdbx_description
1 polymer ?
#
loop_
_entity_poly.entity_id
_entity_poly.type
_entity_poly.pdbx_seq_one_letter_code
_entity_poly.pdbx_strand_id
1 'polypeptide(L)' 'MLDKLDAALRFQQEALNLRAQRQEVLAANIANADTPGYQARDIDFASELKKSCNVDGMQPVWLH' A
#
# COMPACT_ATOMS: atom_id res chain seq x y z
N MET A 1 -0.54 -21.80 13.66
CA MET A 1 0.72 -21.50 12.92
C MET A 1 0.43 -21.08 11.49
N LEU A 2 -0.52 -21.75 10.82
CA LEU A 2 -1.00 -21.35 9.49
C LEU A 2 -1.53 -19.91 9.45
N ASP A 3 -2.20 -19.44 10.50
CA ASP A 3 -2.80 -18.09 10.56
C ASP A 3 -1.76 -16.96 10.52
N LYS A 4 -0.58 -17.21 11.11
CA LYS A 4 0.53 -16.23 11.09
C LYS A 4 1.19 -16.18 9.72
N LEU A 5 1.25 -17.30 9.02
CA LEU A 5 1.76 -17.36 7.65
C LEU A 5 0.80 -16.67 6.69
N ASP A 6 -0.50 -16.91 6.83
CA ASP A 6 -1.54 -16.24 6.02
C ASP A 6 -1.50 -14.73 6.20
N ALA A 7 -1.45 -14.25 7.44
CA ALA A 7 -1.30 -12.82 7.75
C ALA A 7 -0.02 -12.21 7.15
N ALA A 8 1.12 -12.93 7.23
CA ALA A 8 2.37 -12.46 6.63
C ALA A 8 2.28 -12.39 5.09
N LEU A 9 1.66 -13.37 4.44
CA LEU A 9 1.48 -13.38 2.99
C LEU A 9 0.55 -12.25 2.53
N ARG A 10 -0.54 -12.00 3.26
CA ARG A 10 -1.45 -10.89 3.00
C ARG A 10 -0.74 -9.53 3.11
N PHE A 11 0.04 -9.32 4.17
CA PHE A 11 0.83 -8.10 4.33
C PHE A 11 1.80 -7.88 3.15
N GLN A 12 2.52 -8.92 2.72
CA GLN A 12 3.43 -8.82 1.59
C GLN A 12 2.68 -8.53 0.28
N GLN A 13 1.51 -9.13 0.07
CA GLN A 13 0.67 -8.86 -1.09
C GLN A 13 0.22 -7.39 -1.14
N GLU A 14 -0.22 -6.83 -0.02
CA GLU A 14 -0.59 -5.41 0.06
C GLU A 14 0.60 -4.48 -0.21
N ALA A 15 1.77 -4.80 0.34
CA ALA A 15 2.99 -4.04 0.09
C ALA A 15 3.39 -4.05 -1.39
N LEU A 16 3.28 -5.21 -2.05
CA LEU A 16 3.54 -5.32 -3.49
C LEU A 16 2.53 -4.52 -4.32
N ASN A 17 1.25 -4.55 -3.96
CA ASN A 17 0.21 -3.79 -4.63
C ASN A 17 0.44 -2.27 -4.50
N LEU A 18 0.75 -1.78 -3.30
CA LEU A 18 1.06 -0.36 -3.06
C LEU A 18 2.31 0.07 -3.82
N ARG A 19 3.31 -0.81 -3.92
CA ARG A 19 4.51 -0.55 -4.72
C ARG A 19 4.18 -0.45 -6.21
N ALA A 20 3.34 -1.33 -6.75
CA ALA A 20 2.91 -1.27 -8.14
C ALA A 20 2.17 0.05 -8.44
N GLN A 21 1.23 0.45 -7.58
CA GLN A 21 0.53 1.73 -7.71
C GLN A 21 1.49 2.92 -7.71
N ARG A 22 2.49 2.91 -6.83
CA ARG A 22 3.51 3.97 -6.81
C ARG A 22 4.34 3.99 -8.08
N GLN A 23 4.67 2.83 -8.64
CA GLN A 23 5.39 2.76 -9.91
C GLN A 23 4.56 3.34 -11.07
N GLU A 24 3.25 3.13 -11.09
CA GLU A 24 2.36 3.76 -12.08
C GLU A 24 2.36 5.30 -11.95
N VAL A 25 2.29 5.82 -10.72
CA VAL A 25 2.38 7.26 -10.47
C VAL A 25 3.72 7.84 -10.92
N LEU A 26 4.82 7.16 -10.62
CA LEU A 26 6.15 7.56 -11.07
C LEU A 26 6.27 7.51 -12.59
N ALA A 27 5.75 6.47 -13.24
CA ALA A 27 5.74 6.37 -14.69
C ALA A 27 4.93 7.50 -15.34
N ALA A 28 3.77 7.84 -14.76
CA ALA A 28 2.96 8.96 -15.21
C ALA A 28 3.69 10.31 -15.03
N ASN A 29 4.37 10.51 -13.91
CA ASN A 29 5.17 11.71 -13.67
C ASN A 29 6.30 11.83 -14.70
N ILE A 30 7.01 10.73 -14.99
CA ILE A 30 8.10 10.71 -15.98
C ILE A 30 7.54 11.00 -17.37
N ALA A 31 6.43 10.38 -17.76
CA ALA A 31 5.80 10.58 -19.06
C ALA A 31 5.33 12.02 -19.30
N ASN A 32 4.96 12.73 -18.23
CA ASN A 32 4.49 14.12 -18.30
C ASN A 32 5.52 15.15 -17.80
N ALA A 33 6.76 14.72 -17.50
CA ALA A 33 7.77 15.58 -16.89
C ALA A 33 8.07 16.83 -17.72
N ASP A 34 7.99 16.71 -19.05
CA ASP A 34 8.25 17.81 -19.99
C ASP A 34 6.98 18.56 -20.41
N THR A 35 5.82 18.29 -19.78
CA THR A 35 4.57 19.00 -20.08
C THR A 35 4.48 20.28 -19.24
N PRO A 36 4.45 21.49 -19.85
CA PRO A 36 4.36 22.74 -19.10
C PRO A 36 3.12 22.78 -18.20
N GLY A 37 3.30 23.13 -16.92
CA GLY A 37 2.22 23.21 -15.94
C GLY A 37 1.80 21.88 -15.32
N TYR A 38 2.44 20.76 -15.65
CA TYR A 38 2.19 19.47 -15.01
C TYR A 38 2.68 19.46 -13.55
N GLN A 39 1.90 18.87 -12.65
CA GLN A 39 2.23 18.72 -11.23
C GLN A 39 2.41 17.24 -10.91
N ALA A 40 3.63 16.86 -10.54
CA ALA A 40 3.94 15.51 -10.14
C ALA A 40 3.18 15.11 -8.87
N ARG A 41 2.76 13.84 -8.81
CA ARG A 41 2.04 13.25 -7.67
C ARG A 41 2.90 12.19 -7.00
N ASP A 42 2.65 11.91 -5.72
CA ASP A 42 3.25 10.76 -5.03
C ASP A 42 2.25 10.16 -4.06
N ILE A 43 2.50 8.90 -3.70
CA ILE A 43 1.75 8.17 -2.69
C ILE A 43 2.63 8.07 -1.45
N ASP A 44 2.09 8.46 -0.29
CA ASP A 44 2.74 8.21 1.00
C ASP A 44 2.65 6.72 1.35
N PHE A 45 3.58 5.95 0.80
CA PHE A 45 3.65 4.51 0.95
C PHE A 45 3.63 4.05 2.40
N ALA A 46 4.33 4.76 3.31
CA ALA A 46 4.42 4.34 4.70
C ALA A 46 3.06 4.50 5.40
N SER A 47 2.38 5.62 5.15
CA SER A 47 1.04 5.86 5.68
C SER A 47 0.02 4.89 5.10
N GLU A 48 0.05 4.63 3.80
CA GLU A 48 -0.89 3.71 3.14
C GLU A 48 -0.68 2.25 3.55
N LEU A 49 0.57 1.78 3.66
CA LEU A 49 0.87 0.43 4.14
C LEU A 49 0.47 0.23 5.61
N LYS A 50 0.66 1.26 6.44
CA LYS A 50 0.22 1.21 7.84
C LYS A 50 -1.30 1.16 7.96
N LYS A 51 -2.03 1.86 7.08
CA LYS A 51 -3.50 1.80 7.03
C LYS A 51 -3.95 0.40 6.64
N SER A 52 -3.40 -0.17 5.57
CA SER A 52 -3.79 -1.49 5.06
C SER A 52 -3.57 -2.59 6.11
N CYS A 53 -2.42 -2.56 6.81
CA CYS A 53 -2.12 -3.45 7.92
C CYS A 53 -3.04 -3.30 9.15
N ASN A 54 -3.69 -2.13 9.34
CA ASN A 54 -4.59 -1.87 10.46
C ASN A 54 -6.07 -2.17 10.15
N VAL A 55 -6.43 -2.38 8.88
CA VAL A 55 -7.83 -2.65 8.48
C VAL A 55 -8.22 -4.11 8.79
N ASP A 56 -7.25 -5.01 8.96
CA ASP A 56 -7.49 -6.37 9.48
C ASP A 56 -7.67 -6.36 10.99
N GLY A 57 -8.88 -5.99 11.42
CA GLY A 57 -9.32 -5.99 12.80
C GLY A 57 -9.25 -7.37 13.47
N MET A 58 -8.10 -7.70 14.05
CA MET A 58 -8.01 -8.63 15.18
C MET A 58 -8.69 -7.98 16.39
N GLN A 59 -10.02 -8.00 16.39
CA GLN A 59 -10.78 -7.78 17.60
C GLN A 59 -10.46 -8.93 18.57
N PRO A 60 -10.05 -8.69 19.82
CA PRO A 60 -9.83 -9.75 20.78
C PRO A 60 -11.18 -10.43 21.05
N VAL A 61 -11.28 -11.72 20.71
CA VAL A 61 -12.49 -12.54 20.87
C VAL A 61 -12.80 -12.88 22.35
N TRP A 62 -12.21 -12.17 23.31
CA TRP A 62 -12.28 -12.48 24.76
C TRP A 62 -13.35 -11.68 25.52
N LEU A 63 -14.37 -11.18 24.84
CA LEU A 63 -15.54 -10.54 25.46
C LEU A 63 -16.79 -11.41 25.28
N HIS A 64 -16.78 -12.58 25.92
CA HIS A 64 -17.92 -13.38 26.39
C HIS A 64 -17.45 -14.18 27.62
#